data_AF-A0A5F8G5Q4-F1
#
_entry.id   AF-A0A5F8G5Q4-F1
#
_cell.length_a   1.000
_cell.length_b   1.000
_cell.length_c   1.000
_cell.angle_alpha   90.00
_cell.angle_beta   90.00
_cell.angle_gamma   90.00
#
_symmetry.space_group_name_H-M   'P 1'
#
loop_
_entity.id
_entity.type
_entity.pdbx_description
1 polymer ?
#
loop_
_entity_poly.entity_id
_entity_poly.type
_entity_poly.pdbx_seq_one_letter_code
_entity_poly.pdbx_strand_id
1 'polypeptide(L)'
;LFKLSKVLWSGLLCQLFSTNRSAWHSRTLASNYKPSPEVYRNLIKSKNSACESSIFFTELQGSFFKTRPRKLKNLILLVKCWYQQYQKRLWKDSFPLQYALELLTVYAWEQGSDQEEFNTAEGILTVLELISQYDMLCIYWTVNYNFEDETIRNHLQNQLRKARPIILDPADPTHNVSGSDPEPWEQLAKEAKHWLLFSSSRKDTMSSLLPWDVLPASLYVTRGHWLDTFIKDFLQPDKTFLDQTRAAVDIICTFLKEECFRNSLTKVEKVVKGGSSAKGTALKRGSDADLVVFLSCFKNYSDQNANRATIIKEIQKQLEVCKQKKQFEVEFEISKWENPRVLSFTLKSKRLNESQEFDLLPAFNVLGNKSKPNPEDYIKLIKLYESSFSNNGGEFSTCFTELQRDFIISRPTKLKSLIRLMKHWYKQCHRKLKKKGSFPPKYALELLTVYAWEQGSGMEDFDIAEGFRTVLELIKQYQHLCIYWTVNYNFQNEFIKHFLLTQLGKSRPVILDPADPTGDVGGGNRWCWHLLAQEAEIWSSSHCFKKGNFEPVKPWPVPTVQTPGSCGLQLYPMANPAFSSERRMFFIS
;
A
#
# COMPACT_ATOMS: atom_id res chain seq x y z
N LEU A 1 -3.24 -5.26 -57.74
CA LEU A 1 -3.64 -6.35 -56.80
C LEU A 1 -4.20 -5.86 -55.45
N PHE A 2 -3.81 -4.69 -54.91
CA PHE A 2 -4.40 -4.14 -53.66
C PHE A 2 -5.76 -3.40 -53.79
N LYS A 3 -6.26 -3.13 -55.00
CA LYS A 3 -7.59 -2.52 -55.22
C LYS A 3 -8.70 -3.53 -55.53
N LEU A 4 -8.36 -4.74 -55.97
CA LEU A 4 -9.32 -5.79 -56.32
C LEU A 4 -9.78 -6.63 -55.11
N SER A 5 -9.01 -6.68 -54.02
CA SER A 5 -9.45 -7.37 -52.78
C SER A 5 -10.54 -6.60 -52.03
N LYS A 6 -10.56 -5.25 -52.09
CA LYS A 6 -11.54 -4.44 -51.36
C LYS A 6 -12.98 -4.59 -51.90
N VAL A 7 -13.12 -4.87 -53.19
CA VAL A 7 -14.42 -5.00 -53.88
C VAL A 7 -14.97 -6.43 -53.76
N LEU A 8 -14.11 -7.44 -53.78
CA LEU A 8 -14.52 -8.85 -53.60
C LEU A 8 -14.94 -9.15 -52.16
N TRP A 9 -14.34 -8.50 -51.16
CA TRP A 9 -14.72 -8.68 -49.74
C TRP A 9 -15.97 -7.89 -49.32
N SER A 10 -16.25 -6.73 -49.94
CA SER A 10 -17.52 -6.02 -49.71
C SER A 10 -18.73 -6.76 -50.29
N GLY A 11 -18.52 -7.53 -51.37
CA GLY A 11 -19.53 -8.41 -51.96
C GLY A 11 -19.90 -9.60 -51.08
N LEU A 12 -18.91 -10.24 -50.44
CA LEU A 12 -19.14 -11.39 -49.54
C LEU A 12 -19.85 -10.98 -48.23
N LEU A 13 -19.53 -9.79 -47.69
CA LEU A 13 -20.22 -9.21 -46.53
C LEU A 13 -21.69 -8.85 -46.80
N CYS A 14 -22.06 -8.58 -48.07
CA CYS A 14 -23.44 -8.28 -48.44
C CYS A 14 -24.34 -9.53 -48.54
N GLN A 15 -23.77 -10.72 -48.77
CA GLN A 15 -24.54 -11.96 -48.87
C GLN A 15 -24.80 -12.64 -47.52
N LEU A 16 -24.04 -12.32 -46.47
CA LEU A 16 -24.17 -12.97 -45.15
C LEU A 16 -25.13 -12.25 -44.17
N PHE A 17 -25.61 -11.04 -44.46
CA PHE A 17 -26.56 -10.33 -43.59
C PHE A 17 -27.58 -9.51 -44.39
N SER A 18 -28.63 -10.17 -44.87
CA SER A 18 -29.76 -9.54 -45.60
C SER A 18 -30.98 -9.22 -44.74
N THR A 19 -30.91 -9.28 -43.41
CA THR A 19 -32.06 -8.94 -42.53
C THR A 19 -31.63 -8.23 -41.24
N ASN A 20 -31.20 -6.96 -41.36
CA ASN A 20 -31.40 -5.84 -40.40
C ASN A 20 -30.34 -4.75 -40.63
N ARG A 21 -30.47 -4.03 -41.75
CA ARG A 21 -29.61 -2.89 -42.11
C ARG A 21 -29.96 -1.58 -41.39
N SER A 22 -31.00 -1.53 -40.55
CA SER A 22 -31.52 -0.28 -39.98
C SER A 22 -30.94 0.11 -38.60
N ALA A 23 -30.16 -0.76 -37.94
CA ALA A 23 -29.60 -0.45 -36.60
C ALA A 23 -28.10 -0.09 -36.61
N TRP A 24 -27.39 -0.28 -37.72
CA TRP A 24 -25.92 -0.23 -37.76
C TRP A 24 -25.33 0.85 -38.68
N HIS A 25 -26.16 1.73 -39.23
CA HIS A 25 -25.72 2.90 -39.99
C HIS A 25 -26.33 4.17 -39.41
N SER A 26 -25.74 4.66 -38.32
CA SER A 26 -25.76 6.07 -37.95
C SER A 26 -24.69 6.34 -36.89
N ARG A 27 -23.75 7.24 -37.23
CA ARG A 27 -22.68 7.82 -36.39
C ARG A 27 -21.42 6.97 -36.18
N THR A 28 -20.69 6.73 -37.26
CA THR A 28 -19.24 6.97 -37.26
C THR A 28 -19.03 8.48 -37.08
N LEU A 29 -18.89 8.92 -35.83
CA LEU A 29 -18.43 10.26 -35.47
C LEU A 29 -17.27 10.13 -34.50
N ALA A 30 -16.18 10.81 -34.83
CA ALA A 30 -15.04 11.00 -33.98
C ALA A 30 -15.45 11.54 -32.58
N SER A 31 -14.59 11.25 -31.59
CA SER A 31 -14.53 11.81 -30.22
C SER A 31 -15.20 10.99 -29.11
N ASN A 32 -14.40 10.68 -28.08
CA ASN A 32 -14.70 10.65 -26.65
C ASN A 32 -15.97 9.97 -26.11
N TYR A 33 -16.76 9.25 -26.89
CA TYR A 33 -17.99 8.61 -26.43
C TYR A 33 -17.78 7.16 -26.00
N LYS A 34 -18.09 6.89 -24.73
CA LYS A 34 -18.19 5.53 -24.17
C LYS A 34 -19.33 4.78 -24.88
N PRO A 35 -19.11 3.56 -25.40
CA PRO A 35 -20.17 2.80 -26.07
C PRO A 35 -21.34 2.50 -25.15
N SER A 36 -22.56 2.51 -25.69
CA SER A 36 -23.76 2.12 -24.94
C SER A 36 -23.65 0.67 -24.45
N PRO A 37 -24.14 0.34 -23.23
CA PRO A 37 -24.19 -1.04 -22.74
C PRO A 37 -24.90 -2.01 -23.70
N GLU A 38 -25.83 -1.52 -24.52
CA GLU A 38 -26.52 -2.32 -25.53
C GLU A 38 -25.59 -2.95 -26.57
N VAL A 39 -24.54 -2.23 -26.99
CA VAL A 39 -23.53 -2.74 -27.94
C VAL A 39 -22.87 -4.00 -27.36
N TYR A 40 -22.47 -3.93 -26.10
CA TYR A 40 -21.85 -5.04 -25.39
C TYR A 40 -22.83 -6.18 -25.08
N ARG A 41 -24.08 -5.87 -24.75
CA ARG A 41 -25.12 -6.90 -24.56
C ARG A 41 -25.32 -7.73 -25.83
N ASN A 42 -25.41 -7.07 -26.99
CA ASN A 42 -25.59 -7.74 -28.27
C ASN A 42 -24.36 -8.59 -28.62
N LEU A 43 -23.15 -8.08 -28.37
CA LEU A 43 -21.90 -8.83 -28.54
C LEU A 43 -21.86 -10.08 -27.65
N ILE A 44 -22.17 -9.95 -26.36
CA ILE A 44 -22.14 -11.08 -25.42
C ILE A 44 -23.19 -12.14 -25.81
N LYS A 45 -24.37 -11.70 -26.28
CA LYS A 45 -25.45 -12.59 -26.71
C LYS A 45 -25.16 -13.30 -28.03
N SER A 46 -24.46 -12.65 -28.96
CA SER A 46 -24.18 -13.24 -30.28
C SER A 46 -23.24 -14.43 -30.23
N LYS A 47 -22.50 -14.63 -29.11
CA LYS A 47 -21.48 -15.69 -28.95
C LYS A 47 -20.43 -15.71 -30.07
N ASN A 48 -20.26 -14.59 -30.78
CA ASN A 48 -19.20 -14.47 -31.79
C ASN A 48 -17.85 -14.74 -31.12
N SER A 49 -16.92 -15.34 -31.86
CA SER A 49 -15.57 -15.54 -31.31
C SER A 49 -14.93 -14.16 -31.05
N ALA A 50 -14.24 -14.01 -29.91
CA ALA A 50 -13.63 -12.74 -29.51
C ALA A 50 -12.65 -12.17 -30.58
N CYS A 51 -12.11 -13.04 -31.43
CA CYS A 51 -11.22 -12.67 -32.53
C CYS A 51 -11.99 -11.98 -33.68
N GLU A 52 -13.21 -12.44 -34.00
CA GLU A 52 -14.05 -11.86 -35.04
C GLU A 52 -14.68 -10.53 -34.61
N SER A 53 -14.88 -10.33 -33.30
CA SER A 53 -15.42 -9.08 -32.76
C SER A 53 -14.38 -7.96 -32.59
N SER A 54 -13.10 -8.30 -32.44
CA SER A 54 -12.01 -7.33 -32.22
C SER A 54 -11.94 -6.24 -33.30
N ILE A 55 -12.25 -6.58 -34.56
CA ILE A 55 -12.24 -5.63 -35.69
C ILE A 55 -13.18 -4.45 -35.43
N PHE A 56 -14.34 -4.68 -34.79
CA PHE A 56 -15.32 -3.63 -34.49
C PHE A 56 -14.82 -2.62 -33.44
N PHE A 57 -13.83 -3.01 -32.63
CA PHE A 57 -13.29 -2.18 -31.54
C PHE A 57 -11.94 -1.55 -31.87
N THR A 58 -11.42 -1.70 -33.10
CA THR A 58 -10.10 -1.19 -33.54
C THR A 58 -9.92 0.30 -33.23
N GLU A 59 -10.94 1.14 -33.46
CA GLU A 59 -10.86 2.57 -33.18
C GLU A 59 -10.75 2.87 -31.68
N LEU A 60 -11.50 2.13 -30.85
CA LEU A 60 -11.49 2.25 -29.39
C LEU A 60 -10.16 1.77 -28.81
N GLN A 61 -9.64 0.63 -29.29
CA GLN A 61 -8.30 0.14 -28.98
C GLN A 61 -7.24 1.19 -29.34
N GLY A 62 -7.31 1.76 -30.55
CA GLY A 62 -6.40 2.82 -30.97
C GLY A 62 -6.50 4.08 -30.11
N SER A 63 -7.72 4.47 -29.72
CA SER A 63 -7.98 5.63 -28.85
C SER A 63 -7.37 5.46 -27.46
N PHE A 64 -7.39 4.23 -26.92
CA PHE A 64 -6.83 3.89 -25.61
C PHE A 64 -5.34 4.26 -25.50
N PHE A 65 -4.56 4.01 -26.55
CA PHE A 65 -3.14 4.38 -26.58
C PHE A 65 -2.90 5.84 -27.01
N LYS A 66 -3.78 6.44 -27.82
CA LYS A 66 -3.59 7.81 -28.33
C LYS A 66 -3.40 8.81 -27.20
N THR A 67 -4.22 8.70 -26.14
CA THR A 67 -4.22 9.59 -24.98
C THR A 67 -3.03 9.39 -24.02
N ARG A 68 -2.15 8.42 -24.27
CA ARG A 68 -1.02 8.10 -23.38
C ARG A 68 0.26 8.88 -23.75
N PRO A 69 1.13 9.21 -22.76
CA PRO A 69 2.33 10.01 -23.00
C PRO A 69 3.31 9.39 -24.01
N ARG A 70 4.08 10.24 -24.71
CA ARG A 70 5.09 9.79 -25.69
C ARG A 70 6.13 8.85 -25.05
N LYS A 71 6.55 9.13 -23.82
CA LYS A 71 7.54 8.33 -23.11
C LYS A 71 7.05 6.91 -22.81
N LEU A 72 5.76 6.76 -22.48
CA LEU A 72 5.11 5.44 -22.34
C LEU A 72 5.08 4.70 -23.68
N LYS A 73 4.76 5.37 -24.78
CA LYS A 73 4.82 4.77 -26.12
C LYS A 73 6.23 4.26 -26.46
N ASN A 74 7.27 4.98 -26.06
CA ASN A 74 8.66 4.52 -26.20
C ASN A 74 8.96 3.28 -25.33
N LEU A 75 8.47 3.24 -24.09
CA LEU A 75 8.60 2.05 -23.23
C LEU A 75 7.91 0.82 -23.86
N ILE A 76 6.71 1.00 -24.42
CA ILE A 76 6.01 -0.05 -25.17
C ILE A 76 6.86 -0.54 -26.34
N LEU A 77 7.45 0.35 -27.14
CA LEU A 77 8.34 -0.02 -28.24
C LEU A 77 9.57 -0.81 -27.77
N LEU A 78 10.14 -0.46 -26.61
CA LEU A 78 11.26 -1.19 -26.03
C LEU A 78 10.87 -2.60 -25.60
N VAL A 79 9.73 -2.76 -24.92
CA VAL A 79 9.19 -4.08 -24.54
C VAL A 79 8.91 -4.94 -25.78
N LYS A 80 8.35 -4.34 -26.84
CA LYS A 80 8.13 -5.02 -28.12
C LYS A 80 9.43 -5.45 -28.78
N CYS A 81 10.44 -4.58 -28.79
CA CYS A 81 11.76 -4.88 -29.36
C CYS A 81 12.41 -6.06 -28.61
N TRP A 82 12.37 -6.03 -27.27
CA TRP A 82 12.85 -7.14 -26.43
C TRP A 82 12.10 -8.44 -26.75
N TYR A 83 10.77 -8.40 -26.83
CA TYR A 83 9.95 -9.56 -27.15
C TYR A 83 10.25 -10.14 -28.54
N GLN A 84 10.41 -9.29 -29.55
CA GLN A 84 10.77 -9.73 -30.91
C GLN A 84 12.17 -10.35 -30.97
N GLN A 85 13.14 -9.82 -30.23
CA GLN A 85 14.47 -10.44 -30.13
C GLN A 85 14.38 -11.83 -29.49
N TYR A 86 13.54 -11.98 -28.48
CA TYR A 86 13.29 -13.27 -27.84
C TYR A 86 12.63 -14.28 -28.81
N GLN A 87 11.59 -13.87 -29.54
CA GLN A 87 10.93 -14.72 -30.56
C GLN A 87 11.93 -15.20 -31.62
N LYS A 88 12.79 -14.29 -32.11
CA LYS A 88 13.86 -14.63 -33.07
C LYS A 88 14.86 -15.65 -32.54
N ARG A 89 15.13 -15.67 -31.22
CA ARG A 89 16.05 -16.67 -30.62
C ARG A 89 15.42 -18.05 -30.52
N LEU A 90 14.10 -18.13 -30.32
CA LEU A 90 13.38 -19.38 -30.17
C LEU A 90 12.99 -20.04 -31.50
N TRP A 91 13.17 -19.36 -32.63
CA TRP A 91 12.75 -19.82 -33.96
C TRP A 91 11.26 -20.24 -33.98
N LYS A 92 10.45 -19.57 -33.16
CA LYS A 92 9.01 -19.77 -33.00
C LYS A 92 8.30 -18.44 -33.25
N ASP A 93 7.57 -18.35 -34.35
CA ASP A 93 6.66 -17.22 -34.66
C ASP A 93 5.32 -17.32 -33.88
N SER A 94 5.17 -18.30 -32.99
CA SER A 94 3.88 -18.87 -32.59
C SER A 94 3.21 -18.27 -31.34
N PHE A 95 3.73 -17.21 -30.73
CA PHE A 95 3.13 -16.63 -29.52
C PHE A 95 2.54 -15.23 -29.80
N PRO A 96 1.21 -15.04 -29.83
CA PRO A 96 0.59 -13.76 -30.10
C PRO A 96 0.41 -12.89 -28.84
N LEU A 97 1.45 -12.76 -28.00
CA LEU A 97 1.37 -11.97 -26.75
C LEU A 97 1.67 -10.49 -26.93
N GLN A 98 1.96 -10.03 -28.15
CA GLN A 98 2.40 -8.64 -28.37
C GLN A 98 1.38 -7.63 -27.82
N TYR A 99 0.09 -7.80 -28.12
CA TYR A 99 -0.94 -6.88 -27.63
C TYR A 99 -1.11 -6.96 -26.09
N ALA A 100 -1.02 -8.17 -25.53
CA ALA A 100 -1.03 -8.36 -24.07
C ALA A 100 0.13 -7.64 -23.38
N LEU A 101 1.33 -7.66 -23.96
CA LEU A 101 2.50 -6.96 -23.44
C LEU A 101 2.38 -5.43 -23.57
N GLU A 102 1.75 -4.94 -24.64
CA GLU A 102 1.42 -3.51 -24.78
C GLU A 102 0.50 -3.06 -23.64
N LEU A 103 -0.58 -3.80 -23.37
CA LEU A 103 -1.51 -3.52 -22.28
C LEU A 103 -0.88 -3.70 -20.89
N LEU A 104 -0.05 -4.73 -20.70
CA LEU A 104 0.70 -4.95 -19.46
C LEU A 104 1.65 -3.79 -19.16
N THR A 105 2.27 -3.22 -20.19
CA THR A 105 3.15 -2.05 -20.08
C THR A 105 2.37 -0.80 -19.69
N VAL A 106 1.18 -0.60 -20.28
CA VAL A 106 0.27 0.48 -19.87
C VAL A 106 -0.12 0.32 -18.41
N TYR A 107 -0.54 -0.88 -17.99
CA TYR A 107 -0.88 -1.17 -16.60
C TYR A 107 0.29 -0.91 -15.64
N ALA A 108 1.49 -1.38 -15.97
CA ALA A 108 2.70 -1.16 -15.17
C ALA A 108 2.97 0.34 -14.97
N TRP A 109 2.80 1.14 -16.03
CA TRP A 109 2.94 2.58 -15.95
C TRP A 109 1.81 3.24 -15.13
N GLU A 110 0.54 2.88 -15.36
CA GLU A 110 -0.61 3.46 -14.63
C GLU A 110 -0.57 3.16 -13.13
N GLN A 111 -0.17 1.95 -12.73
CA GLN A 111 -0.07 1.59 -11.32
C GLN A 111 1.26 2.01 -10.68
N GLY A 112 2.30 2.19 -11.48
CA GLY A 112 3.66 2.46 -11.01
C GLY A 112 3.97 3.96 -10.98
N SER A 113 3.96 4.60 -12.13
CA SER A 113 4.39 5.98 -12.29
C SER A 113 3.21 6.93 -12.45
N ASP A 114 2.34 6.68 -13.44
CA ASP A 114 1.26 7.57 -13.86
C ASP A 114 1.74 9.03 -14.13
N GLN A 115 3.00 9.20 -14.49
CA GLN A 115 3.61 10.49 -14.83
C GLN A 115 4.02 10.51 -16.31
N GLU A 116 3.99 11.70 -16.93
CA GLU A 116 4.53 11.88 -18.28
C GLU A 116 6.04 11.61 -18.32
N GLU A 117 6.76 12.09 -17.30
CA GLU A 117 8.18 11.88 -17.12
C GLU A 117 8.46 10.83 -16.05
N PHE A 118 9.13 9.74 -16.46
CA PHE A 118 9.52 8.62 -15.61
C PHE A 118 10.83 7.98 -16.08
N ASN A 119 11.44 7.14 -15.25
CA ASN A 119 12.63 6.38 -15.61
C ASN A 119 12.26 5.12 -16.41
N THR A 120 12.66 5.06 -17.68
CA THR A 120 12.33 3.94 -18.57
C THR A 120 12.93 2.61 -18.11
N ALA A 121 14.09 2.63 -17.44
CA ALA A 121 14.72 1.41 -16.93
C ALA A 121 13.90 0.78 -15.81
N GLU A 122 13.41 1.60 -14.86
CA GLU A 122 12.46 1.15 -13.83
C GLU A 122 11.20 0.57 -14.47
N GLY A 123 10.68 1.22 -15.53
CA GLY A 123 9.52 0.73 -16.27
C GLY A 123 9.73 -0.65 -16.90
N ILE A 124 10.87 -0.89 -17.56
CA ILE A 124 11.20 -2.21 -18.12
C ILE A 124 11.32 -3.26 -17.02
N LEU A 125 12.04 -2.96 -15.93
CA LEU A 125 12.18 -3.89 -14.80
C LEU A 125 10.81 -4.26 -14.21
N THR A 126 9.89 -3.28 -14.13
CA THR A 126 8.51 -3.50 -13.64
C THR A 126 7.74 -4.45 -14.55
N VAL A 127 7.83 -4.27 -15.87
CA VAL A 127 7.14 -5.15 -16.83
C VAL A 127 7.69 -6.57 -16.75
N LEU A 128 9.02 -6.73 -16.71
CA LEU A 128 9.66 -8.05 -16.56
C LEU A 128 9.25 -8.74 -15.25
N GLU A 129 9.16 -7.97 -14.17
CA GLU A 129 8.68 -8.49 -12.88
C GLU A 129 7.23 -8.99 -12.97
N LEU A 130 6.33 -8.22 -13.58
CA LEU A 130 4.93 -8.64 -13.76
C LEU A 130 4.81 -9.90 -14.63
N ILE A 131 5.61 -10.01 -15.70
CA ILE A 131 5.69 -11.22 -16.52
C ILE A 131 6.14 -12.42 -15.66
N SER A 132 7.08 -12.22 -14.74
CA SER A 132 7.57 -13.30 -13.87
C SER A 132 6.51 -13.83 -12.88
N GLN A 133 5.43 -13.08 -12.69
CA GLN A 133 4.26 -13.34 -11.82
C GLN A 133 2.98 -13.51 -12.65
N TYR A 134 3.10 -14.03 -13.88
CA TYR A 134 1.97 -14.12 -14.81
C TYR A 134 0.78 -14.91 -14.26
N ASP A 135 1.05 -15.90 -13.42
CA ASP A 135 0.08 -16.75 -12.72
C ASP A 135 -0.80 -15.98 -11.72
N MET A 136 -0.43 -14.74 -11.40
CA MET A 136 -1.19 -13.84 -10.54
C MET A 136 -1.84 -12.68 -11.31
N LEU A 137 -1.59 -12.52 -12.61
CA LEU A 137 -2.05 -11.37 -13.39
C LEU A 137 -3.57 -11.34 -13.54
N CYS A 138 -4.20 -10.27 -13.06
CA CYS A 138 -5.61 -10.00 -13.23
C CYS A 138 -5.82 -8.51 -13.52
N ILE A 139 -5.77 -8.16 -14.80
CA ILE A 139 -5.78 -6.79 -15.29
C ILE A 139 -7.01 -6.58 -16.17
N TYR A 140 -7.75 -5.51 -15.90
CA TYR A 140 -8.82 -5.04 -16.76
C TYR A 140 -9.09 -3.56 -16.51
N TRP A 141 -9.72 -2.91 -17.48
CA TRP A 141 -10.15 -1.52 -17.39
C TRP A 141 -11.67 -1.43 -17.46
N THR A 142 -12.24 -0.43 -16.80
CA THR A 142 -13.69 -0.16 -16.85
C THR A 142 -14.02 1.13 -17.59
N VAL A 143 -13.15 1.52 -18.54
CA VAL A 143 -13.26 2.80 -19.27
C VAL A 143 -14.40 2.74 -20.29
N ASN A 144 -14.50 1.66 -21.07
CA ASN A 144 -15.50 1.52 -22.14
C ASN A 144 -16.72 0.67 -21.71
N TYR A 145 -16.50 -0.34 -20.88
CA TYR A 145 -17.55 -1.18 -20.28
C TYR A 145 -17.39 -1.22 -18.76
N ASN A 146 -18.45 -1.56 -18.02
CA ASN A 146 -18.40 -1.66 -16.56
C ASN A 146 -19.37 -2.73 -16.04
N PHE A 147 -19.48 -2.87 -14.73
CA PHE A 147 -20.36 -3.85 -14.08
C PHE A 147 -21.78 -3.34 -13.79
N GLU A 148 -22.18 -2.17 -14.29
CA GLU A 148 -23.50 -1.61 -13.99
C GLU A 148 -24.61 -2.42 -14.67
N ASP A 149 -24.44 -2.72 -15.97
CA ASP A 149 -25.35 -3.57 -16.73
C ASP A 149 -25.23 -5.04 -16.29
N GLU A 150 -26.37 -5.67 -15.99
CA GLU A 150 -26.43 -7.04 -15.47
C GLU A 150 -25.81 -8.09 -16.41
N THR A 151 -26.02 -7.97 -17.72
CA THR A 151 -25.50 -8.95 -18.69
C THR A 151 -23.98 -8.85 -18.79
N ILE A 152 -23.46 -7.63 -18.92
CA ILE A 152 -22.02 -7.36 -18.97
C ILE A 152 -21.35 -7.80 -17.67
N ARG A 153 -21.97 -7.44 -16.54
CA ARG A 153 -21.55 -7.80 -15.19
C ARG A 153 -21.39 -9.31 -15.02
N ASN A 154 -22.39 -10.09 -15.40
CA ASN A 154 -22.36 -11.54 -15.29
C ASN A 154 -21.30 -12.16 -16.22
N HIS A 155 -21.12 -11.61 -17.41
CA HIS A 155 -20.06 -12.03 -18.33
C HIS A 155 -18.66 -11.78 -17.75
N LEU A 156 -18.38 -10.55 -17.29
CA LEU A 156 -17.10 -10.18 -16.70
C LEU A 156 -16.79 -11.02 -15.46
N GLN A 157 -17.79 -11.31 -14.62
CA GLN A 157 -17.62 -12.24 -13.50
C GLN A 157 -17.11 -13.61 -13.95
N ASN A 158 -17.68 -14.16 -15.01
CA ASN A 158 -17.26 -15.45 -15.53
C ASN A 158 -15.86 -15.41 -16.13
N GLN A 159 -15.48 -14.29 -16.77
CA GLN A 159 -14.10 -14.09 -17.23
C GLN A 159 -13.11 -14.05 -16.07
N LEU A 160 -13.38 -13.24 -15.04
CA LEU A 160 -12.47 -13.05 -13.90
C LEU A 160 -12.25 -14.30 -13.02
N ARG A 161 -13.19 -15.26 -13.10
CA ARG A 161 -13.08 -16.58 -12.45
C ARG A 161 -12.20 -17.58 -13.21
N LYS A 162 -11.81 -17.28 -14.46
CA LYS A 162 -10.96 -18.17 -15.25
C LYS A 162 -9.55 -18.28 -14.68
N ALA A 163 -8.83 -19.31 -15.11
CA ALA A 163 -7.41 -19.46 -14.83
C ALA A 163 -6.63 -18.23 -15.28
N ARG A 164 -5.62 -17.88 -14.50
CA ARG A 164 -4.68 -16.80 -14.78
C ARG A 164 -3.72 -17.23 -15.90
N PRO A 165 -3.11 -16.30 -16.66
CA PRO A 165 -3.25 -14.84 -16.59
C PRO A 165 -4.59 -14.34 -17.14
N ILE A 166 -5.04 -13.18 -16.66
CA ILE A 166 -6.17 -12.44 -17.22
C ILE A 166 -5.71 -11.02 -17.53
N ILE A 167 -5.80 -10.64 -18.80
CA ILE A 167 -5.65 -9.26 -19.27
C ILE A 167 -6.82 -9.01 -20.22
N LEU A 168 -7.87 -8.33 -19.75
CA LEU A 168 -9.02 -8.03 -20.59
C LEU A 168 -8.73 -6.81 -21.47
N ASP A 169 -9.14 -6.90 -22.74
CA ASP A 169 -9.08 -5.80 -23.68
C ASP A 169 -9.90 -4.60 -23.14
N PRO A 170 -9.35 -3.39 -23.07
CA PRO A 170 -10.07 -2.22 -22.56
C PRO A 170 -11.27 -1.79 -23.43
N ALA A 171 -11.38 -2.29 -24.67
CA ALA A 171 -12.46 -1.99 -25.60
C ALA A 171 -13.46 -3.15 -25.76
N ASP A 172 -13.01 -4.41 -25.67
CA ASP A 172 -13.85 -5.62 -25.80
C ASP A 172 -13.88 -6.45 -24.50
N PRO A 173 -15.01 -6.47 -23.75
CA PRO A 173 -15.11 -7.21 -22.48
C PRO A 173 -15.06 -8.74 -22.64
N THR A 174 -15.16 -9.25 -23.86
CA THR A 174 -15.14 -10.69 -24.16
C THR A 174 -13.74 -11.22 -24.45
N HIS A 175 -12.79 -10.33 -24.74
CA HIS A 175 -11.46 -10.67 -25.22
C HIS A 175 -10.43 -10.63 -24.08
N ASN A 176 -10.08 -11.83 -23.58
CA ASN A 176 -8.90 -11.99 -22.74
C ASN A 176 -7.65 -12.11 -23.64
N VAL A 177 -6.86 -11.03 -23.73
CA VAL A 177 -5.73 -10.94 -24.67
C VAL A 177 -4.52 -11.76 -24.23
N SER A 178 -4.52 -12.28 -23.01
CA SER A 178 -3.42 -13.10 -22.49
C SER A 178 -3.33 -14.48 -23.14
N GLY A 179 -4.35 -14.89 -23.90
CA GLY A 179 -4.45 -16.25 -24.44
C GLY A 179 -4.94 -17.27 -23.40
N SER A 180 -5.31 -18.46 -23.88
CA SER A 180 -5.77 -19.58 -23.04
C SER A 180 -4.66 -20.56 -22.66
N ASP A 181 -3.53 -20.52 -23.36
CA ASP A 181 -2.39 -21.41 -23.14
C ASP A 181 -1.37 -20.75 -22.19
N PRO A 182 -0.97 -21.42 -21.09
CA PRO A 182 0.05 -20.90 -20.17
C PRO A 182 1.49 -21.08 -20.69
N GLU A 183 1.78 -22.00 -21.62
CA GLU A 183 3.15 -22.27 -22.12
C GLU A 183 3.90 -21.00 -22.58
N PRO A 184 3.29 -20.08 -23.35
CA PRO A 184 3.94 -18.85 -23.80
C PRO A 184 4.39 -17.97 -22.62
N TRP A 185 3.58 -17.88 -21.57
CA TRP A 185 3.87 -17.08 -20.40
C TRP A 185 4.94 -17.71 -19.52
N GLU A 186 4.94 -19.04 -19.38
CA GLU A 186 5.98 -19.77 -18.66
C GLU A 186 7.37 -19.55 -19.27
N GLN A 187 7.45 -19.62 -20.60
CA GLN A 187 8.70 -19.39 -21.32
C GLN A 187 9.16 -17.94 -21.19
N LEU A 188 8.23 -16.99 -21.35
CA LEU A 188 8.54 -15.58 -21.20
C LEU A 188 8.95 -15.21 -19.77
N ALA A 189 8.35 -15.84 -18.76
CA ALA A 189 8.71 -15.67 -17.35
C ALA A 189 10.13 -16.16 -17.04
N LYS A 190 10.58 -17.27 -17.66
CA LYS A 190 11.97 -17.75 -17.53
C LYS A 190 12.95 -16.74 -18.11
N GLU A 191 12.68 -16.20 -19.30
CA GLU A 191 13.50 -15.15 -19.91
C GLU A 191 13.52 -13.88 -19.04
N ALA A 192 12.35 -13.41 -18.60
CA ALA A 192 12.25 -12.23 -17.75
C ALA A 192 13.06 -12.37 -16.45
N LYS A 193 12.99 -13.53 -15.79
CA LYS A 193 13.81 -13.83 -14.60
C LYS A 193 15.31 -13.79 -14.90
N HIS A 194 15.74 -14.30 -16.05
CA HIS A 194 17.15 -14.24 -16.47
C HIS A 194 17.63 -12.79 -16.65
N TRP A 195 16.84 -11.93 -17.28
CA TRP A 195 17.15 -10.50 -17.42
C TRP A 195 17.21 -9.77 -16.07
N LEU A 196 16.27 -10.05 -15.17
CA LEU A 196 16.25 -9.48 -13.82
C LEU A 196 17.53 -9.85 -13.05
N LEU A 197 17.94 -11.12 -13.05
CA LEU A 197 19.17 -11.59 -12.39
C LEU A 197 20.44 -10.94 -12.97
N PHE A 198 20.51 -10.81 -14.29
CA PHE A 198 21.64 -10.18 -14.96
C PHE A 198 21.77 -8.69 -14.61
N SER A 199 20.64 -8.00 -14.46
CA SER A 199 20.63 -6.59 -14.05
C SER A 199 21.16 -6.38 -12.61
N SER A 200 20.85 -7.29 -11.69
CA SER A 200 21.28 -7.21 -10.29
C SER A 200 22.77 -7.49 -10.08
N SER A 201 23.44 -8.11 -11.06
CA SER A 201 24.86 -8.51 -10.95
C SER A 201 25.86 -7.41 -11.33
N ARG A 202 25.44 -6.34 -12.03
CA ARG A 202 26.32 -5.21 -12.38
C ARG A 202 26.24 -4.10 -11.32
N LYS A 203 26.92 -4.28 -10.19
CA LYS A 203 26.84 -3.37 -9.02
C LYS A 203 27.76 -2.14 -9.06
N ASP A 204 28.52 -1.90 -10.14
CA ASP A 204 29.65 -0.97 -10.07
C ASP A 204 29.39 0.52 -10.39
N THR A 205 28.18 1.00 -10.70
CA THR A 205 28.03 2.47 -10.93
C THR A 205 26.65 3.10 -10.86
N MET A 206 25.57 2.37 -10.59
CA MET A 206 24.24 2.98 -10.48
C MET A 206 23.63 2.71 -9.11
N SER A 207 23.22 3.78 -8.43
CA SER A 207 22.23 3.71 -7.35
C SER A 207 21.14 2.71 -7.72
N SER A 208 20.79 1.81 -6.79
CA SER A 208 19.94 0.63 -7.01
C SER A 208 18.67 0.96 -7.80
N LEU A 209 18.70 0.73 -9.12
CA LEU A 209 17.53 0.81 -9.99
C LEU A 209 16.58 -0.31 -9.60
N LEU A 210 15.44 0.05 -9.00
CA LEU A 210 14.41 -0.89 -8.57
C LEU A 210 13.17 -0.75 -9.47
N PRO A 211 12.44 -1.86 -9.73
CA PRO A 211 11.14 -1.77 -10.38
C PRO A 211 10.17 -0.93 -9.54
N TRP A 212 9.16 -0.37 -10.20
CA TRP A 212 8.04 0.25 -9.52
C TRP A 212 7.30 -0.80 -8.69
N ASP A 213 6.87 -0.42 -7.49
CA ASP A 213 6.03 -1.30 -6.66
C ASP A 213 4.61 -1.39 -7.25
N VAL A 214 4.44 -2.32 -8.19
CA VAL A 214 3.20 -2.60 -8.92
C VAL A 214 2.78 -4.04 -8.65
N LEU A 215 1.54 -4.21 -8.23
CA LEU A 215 0.95 -5.53 -8.01
C LEU A 215 0.37 -6.11 -9.31
N PRO A 216 0.33 -7.44 -9.49
CA PRO A 216 -0.25 -8.07 -10.68
C PRO A 216 -1.79 -8.00 -10.74
N ALA A 217 -2.42 -7.50 -9.68
CA ALA A 217 -3.84 -7.18 -9.62
C ALA A 217 -4.05 -5.82 -8.95
N SER A 218 -4.98 -5.02 -9.47
CA SER A 218 -5.25 -3.67 -8.93
C SER A 218 -6.28 -3.70 -7.81
N LEU A 219 -5.93 -3.10 -6.66
CA LEU A 219 -6.84 -2.96 -5.53
C LEU A 219 -8.14 -2.26 -5.90
N TYR A 220 -8.09 -1.19 -6.72
CA TYR A 220 -9.25 -0.36 -7.05
C TYR A 220 -10.42 -1.16 -7.68
N VAL A 221 -10.08 -2.23 -8.39
CA VAL A 221 -11.04 -3.08 -9.08
C VAL A 221 -11.29 -4.43 -8.36
N THR A 222 -10.50 -4.75 -7.33
CA THR A 222 -10.75 -5.88 -6.43
C THR A 222 -12.08 -5.69 -5.71
N ARG A 223 -12.90 -6.76 -5.62
CA ARG A 223 -14.19 -6.69 -4.92
C ARG A 223 -14.04 -6.89 -3.43
N GLY A 224 -15.00 -6.37 -2.66
CA GLY A 224 -15.01 -6.44 -1.20
C GLY A 224 -14.73 -7.85 -0.64
N HIS A 225 -15.45 -8.86 -1.14
CA HIS A 225 -15.30 -10.26 -0.70
C HIS A 225 -13.96 -10.93 -1.11
N TRP A 226 -13.14 -10.29 -1.95
CA TRP A 226 -11.79 -10.75 -2.31
C TRP A 226 -10.69 -9.97 -1.59
N LEU A 227 -11.01 -8.98 -0.75
CA LEU A 227 -10.00 -8.17 -0.09
C LEU A 227 -9.14 -8.98 0.88
N ASP A 228 -9.70 -9.98 1.56
CA ASP A 228 -8.92 -10.90 2.40
C ASP A 228 -7.88 -11.68 1.60
N THR A 229 -8.29 -12.26 0.47
CA THR A 229 -7.39 -12.96 -0.46
C THR A 229 -6.34 -11.99 -1.01
N PHE A 230 -6.74 -10.79 -1.41
CA PHE A 230 -5.83 -9.76 -1.91
C PHE A 230 -4.76 -9.39 -0.86
N ILE A 231 -5.15 -9.21 0.40
CA ILE A 231 -4.21 -8.92 1.49
C ILE A 231 -3.23 -10.09 1.66
N LYS A 232 -3.74 -11.32 1.73
CA LYS A 232 -2.94 -12.53 1.90
C LYS A 232 -1.90 -12.70 0.78
N ASP A 233 -2.33 -12.54 -0.46
CA ASP A 233 -1.51 -12.88 -1.62
C ASP A 233 -0.49 -11.77 -1.97
N PHE A 234 -0.88 -10.50 -1.78
CA PHE A 234 -0.10 -9.35 -2.27
C PHE A 234 0.49 -8.47 -1.18
N LEU A 235 -0.16 -8.35 -0.01
CA LEU A 235 0.23 -7.38 1.01
C LEU A 235 0.95 -8.02 2.19
N GLN A 236 0.68 -9.28 2.52
CA GLN A 236 1.31 -9.97 3.63
C GLN A 236 2.76 -10.39 3.26
N PRO A 237 3.77 -10.07 4.09
CA PRO A 237 5.15 -10.50 3.86
C PRO A 237 5.30 -12.03 3.88
N ASP A 238 6.27 -12.55 3.13
CA ASP A 238 6.56 -13.99 3.13
C ASP A 238 7.14 -14.44 4.47
N LYS A 239 6.70 -15.62 4.94
CA LYS A 239 7.14 -16.16 6.23
C LYS A 239 8.65 -16.43 6.25
N THR A 240 9.21 -16.96 5.16
CA THR A 240 10.64 -17.24 5.03
C THR A 240 11.44 -15.96 5.12
N PHE A 241 11.02 -14.91 4.43
CA PHE A 241 11.68 -13.61 4.50
C PHE A 241 11.61 -12.98 5.90
N LEU A 242 10.45 -13.09 6.57
CA LEU A 242 10.29 -12.63 7.95
C LEU A 242 11.22 -13.37 8.93
N ASP A 243 11.39 -14.68 8.77
CA ASP A 243 12.28 -15.47 9.62
C ASP A 243 13.75 -15.12 9.37
N GLN A 244 14.16 -14.95 8.10
CA GLN A 244 15.50 -14.48 7.71
C GLN A 244 15.81 -13.08 8.27
N THR A 245 14.85 -12.17 8.16
CA THR A 245 14.97 -10.81 8.69
C THR A 245 15.03 -10.82 10.20
N ARG A 246 14.24 -11.66 10.88
CA ARG A 246 14.30 -11.80 12.34
C ARG A 246 15.69 -12.24 12.79
N ALA A 247 16.25 -13.28 12.17
CA ALA A 247 17.59 -13.77 12.48
C ALA A 247 18.67 -12.69 12.26
N ALA A 248 18.61 -11.98 11.13
CA ALA A 248 19.53 -10.88 10.83
C ALA A 248 19.44 -9.75 11.86
N VAL A 249 18.22 -9.33 12.23
CA VAL A 249 18.02 -8.30 13.25
C VAL A 249 18.47 -8.79 14.63
N ASP A 250 18.32 -10.07 14.96
CA ASP A 250 18.81 -10.61 16.23
C ASP A 250 20.33 -10.55 16.31
N ILE A 251 21.04 -10.86 15.21
CA ILE A 251 22.50 -10.68 15.10
C ILE A 251 22.89 -9.20 15.33
N ILE A 252 22.19 -8.27 14.67
CA ILE A 252 22.43 -6.83 14.80
C ILE A 252 22.17 -6.38 16.24
N CYS A 253 21.08 -6.82 16.87
CA CYS A 253 20.74 -6.48 18.25
C CYS A 253 21.81 -6.96 19.25
N THR A 254 22.29 -8.19 19.09
CA THR A 254 23.35 -8.75 19.94
C THR A 254 24.65 -7.96 19.76
N PHE A 255 25.03 -7.66 18.52
CA PHE A 255 26.21 -6.84 18.24
C PHE A 255 26.10 -5.43 18.85
N LEU A 256 24.95 -4.77 18.71
CA LEU A 256 24.70 -3.46 19.33
C LEU A 256 24.89 -3.50 20.85
N LYS A 257 24.38 -4.54 21.50
CA LYS A 257 24.46 -4.69 22.96
C LYS A 257 25.87 -5.01 23.46
N GLU A 258 26.61 -5.86 22.76
CA GLU A 258 27.85 -6.47 23.29
C GLU A 258 29.15 -5.90 22.71
N GLU A 259 29.08 -5.28 21.53
CA GLU A 259 30.27 -4.89 20.75
C GLU A 259 30.27 -3.39 20.40
N CYS A 260 29.13 -2.81 20.06
CA CYS A 260 29.06 -1.46 19.46
C CYS A 260 29.70 -0.36 20.33
N PHE A 261 29.56 -0.41 21.65
CA PHE A 261 30.14 0.60 22.56
C PHE A 261 31.15 0.01 23.56
N ARG A 262 31.79 -1.12 23.23
CA ARG A 262 32.69 -1.84 24.15
C ARG A 262 33.84 -0.98 24.70
N ASN A 263 34.32 -0.01 23.92
CA ASN A 263 35.40 0.90 24.29
C ASN A 263 34.91 2.30 24.72
N SER A 264 33.63 2.43 25.11
CA SER A 264 33.00 3.68 25.52
C SER A 264 32.36 3.54 26.92
N LEU A 265 32.11 4.67 27.58
CA LEU A 265 31.32 4.72 28.81
C LEU A 265 29.82 4.50 28.55
N THR A 266 29.36 4.75 27.32
CA THR A 266 27.99 4.50 26.88
C THR A 266 27.72 3.00 26.80
N LYS A 267 26.56 2.56 27.27
CA LYS A 267 26.08 1.18 27.12
C LYS A 267 24.72 1.19 26.44
N VAL A 268 24.43 0.13 25.67
CA VAL A 268 23.08 -0.14 25.19
C VAL A 268 22.30 -0.81 26.32
N GLU A 269 21.34 -0.09 26.86
CA GLU A 269 20.46 -0.61 27.92
C GLU A 269 19.44 -1.58 27.34
N LYS A 270 18.87 -1.23 26.19
CA LYS A 270 17.84 -2.02 25.52
C LYS A 270 17.82 -1.74 24.02
N VAL A 271 17.42 -2.74 23.25
CA VAL A 271 17.10 -2.58 21.82
C VAL A 271 15.67 -3.06 21.61
N VAL A 272 14.84 -2.22 21.01
CA VAL A 272 13.43 -2.49 20.76
C VAL A 272 13.15 -2.45 19.27
N LYS A 273 12.49 -3.50 18.78
CA LYS A 273 11.89 -3.50 17.44
C LYS A 273 10.59 -2.69 17.51
N GLY A 274 10.50 -1.65 16.68
CA GLY A 274 9.34 -0.79 16.49
C GLY A 274 8.80 -0.86 15.05
N GLY A 275 8.07 0.18 14.65
CA GLY A 275 7.54 0.29 13.29
C GLY A 275 6.55 -0.81 12.90
N SER A 276 6.34 -0.95 11.59
CA SER A 276 5.32 -1.83 11.02
C SER A 276 5.57 -3.31 11.33
N SER A 277 6.83 -3.74 11.30
CA SER A 277 7.22 -5.13 11.49
C SER A 277 6.98 -5.59 12.93
N ALA A 278 7.32 -4.78 13.93
CA ALA A 278 7.07 -5.13 15.32
C ALA A 278 5.58 -5.12 15.67
N LYS A 279 4.82 -4.18 15.10
CA LYS A 279 3.35 -4.11 15.26
C LYS A 279 2.61 -5.25 14.58
N GLY A 280 3.27 -5.98 13.68
CA GLY A 280 2.64 -7.02 12.86
C GLY A 280 1.74 -6.46 11.75
N THR A 281 2.07 -5.28 11.23
CA THR A 281 1.34 -4.55 10.16
C THR A 281 2.24 -4.19 8.97
N ALA A 282 3.38 -4.89 8.83
CA ALA A 282 4.25 -4.76 7.67
C ALA A 282 3.55 -5.24 6.38
N LEU A 283 3.77 -4.50 5.31
CA LEU A 283 3.54 -4.84 3.91
C LEU A 283 4.70 -5.66 3.33
N LYS A 284 4.40 -6.51 2.35
CA LYS A 284 5.36 -7.31 1.60
C LYS A 284 6.44 -6.48 0.88
N ARG A 285 6.10 -5.28 0.41
CA ARG A 285 7.01 -4.40 -0.34
C ARG A 285 7.00 -2.97 0.19
N GLY A 286 8.19 -2.45 0.51
CA GLY A 286 8.38 -1.08 0.99
C GLY A 286 7.71 -0.82 2.35
N SER A 287 7.89 -1.77 3.26
CA SER A 287 7.64 -1.57 4.68
C SER A 287 8.82 -0.87 5.33
N ASP A 288 8.51 -0.19 6.42
CA ASP A 288 9.49 0.45 7.30
C ASP A 288 9.41 -0.25 8.67
N ALA A 289 10.57 -0.57 9.23
CA ALA A 289 10.73 -1.16 10.54
C ALA A 289 11.67 -0.30 11.36
N ASP A 290 11.41 -0.14 12.65
CA ASP A 290 12.25 0.70 13.50
C ASP A 290 13.10 -0.18 14.41
N LEU A 291 14.35 0.21 14.62
CA LEU A 291 15.23 -0.37 15.63
C LEU A 291 15.65 0.72 16.61
N VAL A 292 14.94 0.78 17.74
CA VAL A 292 15.17 1.81 18.76
C VAL A 292 16.21 1.32 19.76
N VAL A 293 17.30 2.08 19.87
CA VAL A 293 18.46 1.75 20.70
C VAL A 293 18.47 2.68 21.91
N PHE A 294 18.16 2.13 23.08
CA PHE A 294 18.16 2.86 24.34
C PHE A 294 19.56 2.89 24.94
N LEU A 295 20.06 4.09 25.24
CA LEU A 295 21.47 4.30 25.60
C LEU A 295 21.61 4.96 26.97
N SER A 296 22.56 4.45 27.75
CA SER A 296 22.82 4.92 29.12
C SER A 296 23.40 6.33 29.18
N CYS A 297 23.92 6.87 28.08
CA CYS A 297 24.44 8.23 28.01
C CYS A 297 23.33 9.30 27.95
N PHE A 298 22.11 8.94 27.57
CA PHE A 298 20.97 9.86 27.60
C PHE A 298 20.31 9.77 28.99
N LYS A 299 20.39 10.83 29.79
CA LYS A 299 19.76 10.89 31.12
C LYS A 299 18.40 11.57 31.10
N ASN A 300 18.13 12.33 30.04
CA ASN A 300 16.88 13.03 29.81
C ASN A 300 16.66 13.26 28.29
N TYR A 301 15.51 13.82 27.93
CA TYR A 301 15.15 14.13 26.54
C TYR A 301 16.13 15.13 25.87
N SER A 302 16.62 16.13 26.61
CA SER A 302 17.56 17.13 26.08
C SER A 302 18.90 16.51 25.69
N ASP A 303 19.41 15.55 26.47
CA ASP A 303 20.64 14.83 26.16
C ASP A 303 20.55 14.07 24.84
N GLN A 304 19.41 13.41 24.59
CA GLN A 304 19.13 12.73 23.33
C GLN A 304 19.18 13.72 22.17
N ASN A 305 18.51 14.87 22.29
CA ASN A 305 18.49 15.88 21.24
C ASN A 305 19.89 16.43 20.93
N ALA A 306 20.70 16.68 21.96
CA ALA A 306 22.05 17.23 21.81
C ALA A 306 23.05 16.22 21.22
N ASN A 307 22.95 14.94 21.60
CA ASN A 307 23.99 13.95 21.32
C ASN A 307 23.63 12.91 20.24
N ARG A 308 22.36 12.85 19.79
CA ARG A 308 21.90 11.84 18.82
C ARG A 308 22.75 11.72 17.56
N ALA A 309 23.17 12.84 16.98
CA ALA A 309 23.92 12.83 15.71
C ALA A 309 25.29 12.14 15.86
N THR A 310 26.00 12.43 16.94
CA THR A 310 27.29 11.80 17.26
C THR A 310 27.14 10.30 17.49
N ILE A 311 26.11 9.90 18.24
CA ILE A 311 25.79 8.49 18.48
C ILE A 311 25.45 7.75 17.19
N ILE A 312 24.64 8.35 16.31
CA ILE A 312 24.27 7.77 15.02
C ILE A 312 25.52 7.48 14.17
N LYS A 313 26.47 8.43 14.12
CA LYS A 313 27.73 8.26 13.38
C LYS A 313 28.57 7.10 13.94
N GLU A 314 28.64 6.97 15.26
CA GLU A 314 29.35 5.84 15.87
C GLU A 314 28.64 4.51 15.56
N ILE A 315 27.31 4.44 15.70
CA ILE A 315 26.55 3.22 15.38
C ILE A 315 26.73 2.84 13.90
N GLN A 316 26.71 3.80 12.98
CA GLN A 316 26.94 3.55 11.55
C GLN A 316 28.30 2.90 11.30
N LYS A 317 29.37 3.47 11.88
CA LYS A 317 30.72 2.90 11.80
C LYS A 317 30.76 1.47 12.35
N GLN A 318 30.12 1.23 13.48
CA GLN A 318 30.10 -0.09 14.13
C GLN A 318 29.26 -1.11 13.36
N LEU A 319 28.16 -0.69 12.72
CA LEU A 319 27.36 -1.57 11.86
C LEU A 319 28.13 -2.00 10.61
N GLU A 320 28.98 -1.16 10.03
CA GLU A 320 29.88 -1.59 8.94
C GLU A 320 30.85 -2.67 9.40
N VAL A 321 31.39 -2.56 10.63
CA VAL A 321 32.20 -3.61 11.24
C VAL A 321 31.38 -4.89 11.47
N CYS A 322 30.15 -4.79 11.97
CA CYS A 322 29.24 -5.92 12.15
C CYS A 322 29.00 -6.64 10.82
N LYS A 323 28.71 -5.88 9.76
CA LYS A 323 28.46 -6.39 8.40
C LYS A 323 29.65 -7.18 7.86
N GLN A 324 30.88 -6.77 8.17
CA GLN A 324 32.10 -7.49 7.75
C GLN A 324 32.39 -8.72 8.62
N LYS A 325 32.13 -8.65 9.93
CA LYS A 325 32.48 -9.72 10.88
C LYS A 325 31.45 -10.84 10.98
N LYS A 326 30.16 -10.54 10.77
CA LYS A 326 29.05 -11.48 10.98
C LYS A 326 28.53 -12.01 9.63
N GLN A 327 28.00 -13.22 9.65
CA GLN A 327 27.37 -13.85 8.49
C GLN A 327 25.87 -13.56 8.47
N PHE A 328 25.34 -13.13 7.32
CA PHE A 328 23.92 -12.84 7.12
C PHE A 328 23.35 -13.67 5.97
N GLU A 329 22.17 -14.25 6.19
CA GLU A 329 21.40 -14.94 5.14
C GLU A 329 20.81 -13.97 4.11
N VAL A 330 20.64 -12.71 4.51
CA VAL A 330 20.15 -11.59 3.69
C VAL A 330 21.31 -10.72 3.20
N GLU A 331 21.09 -9.95 2.14
CA GLU A 331 21.98 -8.83 1.81
C GLU A 331 21.73 -7.70 2.81
N PHE A 332 22.80 -7.18 3.42
CA PHE A 332 22.74 -6.09 4.39
C PHE A 332 23.39 -4.83 3.80
N GLU A 333 22.59 -3.81 3.53
CA GLU A 333 23.00 -2.54 2.94
C GLU A 333 22.78 -1.40 3.93
N ILE A 334 23.85 -0.71 4.33
CA ILE A 334 23.75 0.44 5.25
C ILE A 334 23.69 1.71 4.39
N SER A 335 22.78 2.63 4.72
CA SER A 335 22.69 3.91 4.00
C SER A 335 23.97 4.72 4.21
N LYS A 336 24.48 5.30 3.12
CA LYS A 336 25.60 6.25 3.15
C LYS A 336 25.15 7.68 3.40
N TRP A 337 23.84 7.95 3.37
CA TRP A 337 23.32 9.29 3.56
C TRP A 337 23.31 9.65 5.05
N GLU A 338 23.98 10.75 5.39
CA GLU A 338 24.03 11.23 6.77
C GLU A 338 22.73 11.94 7.15
N ASN A 339 22.04 11.40 8.16
CA ASN A 339 20.89 12.07 8.79
C ASN A 339 21.13 12.16 10.31
N PRO A 340 21.04 13.36 10.92
CA PRO A 340 21.31 13.53 12.35
C PRO A 340 20.25 12.91 13.28
N ARG A 341 19.14 12.39 12.74
CA ARG A 341 18.03 11.83 13.52
C ARG A 341 17.84 10.32 13.37
N VAL A 342 18.30 9.74 12.27
CA VAL A 342 18.07 8.31 11.95
C VAL A 342 19.22 7.73 11.16
N LEU A 343 19.53 6.46 11.39
CA LEU A 343 20.40 5.66 10.54
C LEU A 343 19.58 4.60 9.82
N SER A 344 19.45 4.72 8.51
CA SER A 344 18.68 3.76 7.72
C SER A 344 19.57 2.65 7.16
N PHE A 345 19.06 1.42 7.12
CA PHE A 345 19.68 0.29 6.44
C PHE A 345 18.61 -0.63 5.83
N THR A 346 18.97 -1.43 4.83
CA THR A 346 18.07 -2.35 4.15
C THR A 346 18.56 -3.78 4.30
N LEU A 347 17.63 -4.68 4.61
CA LEU A 347 17.82 -6.13 4.54
C LEU A 347 17.04 -6.68 3.34
N LYS A 348 17.75 -7.34 2.41
CA LYS A 348 17.15 -7.88 1.17
C LYS A 348 17.31 -9.39 1.11
N SER A 349 16.26 -10.10 0.70
CA SER A 349 16.39 -11.54 0.47
C SER A 349 17.29 -11.80 -0.73
N LYS A 350 18.16 -12.81 -0.63
CA LYS A 350 19.00 -13.27 -1.76
C LYS A 350 18.23 -14.11 -2.78
N ARG A 351 17.02 -14.57 -2.41
CA ARG A 351 16.21 -15.51 -3.22
C ARG A 351 14.83 -14.97 -3.56
N LEU A 352 14.22 -14.20 -2.65
CA LEU A 352 12.92 -13.58 -2.83
C LEU A 352 13.09 -12.14 -3.29
N ASN A 353 12.15 -11.61 -4.08
CA ASN A 353 12.13 -10.18 -4.40
C ASN A 353 11.48 -9.37 -3.28
N GLU A 354 12.01 -9.53 -2.05
CA GLU A 354 11.53 -8.86 -0.85
C GLU A 354 12.69 -8.13 -0.16
N SER A 355 12.38 -6.94 0.34
CA SER A 355 13.31 -6.10 1.07
C SER A 355 12.58 -5.32 2.16
N GLN A 356 13.30 -5.04 3.23
CA GLN A 356 12.80 -4.33 4.40
C GLN A 356 13.80 -3.24 4.76
N GLU A 357 13.33 -1.99 4.75
CA GLU A 357 14.09 -0.85 5.24
C GLU A 357 13.91 -0.75 6.76
N PHE A 358 15.01 -0.46 7.45
CA PHE A 358 15.11 -0.30 8.88
C PHE A 358 15.64 1.07 9.22
N ASP A 359 14.94 1.76 10.11
CA ASP A 359 15.37 3.02 10.71
C ASP A 359 15.88 2.77 12.13
N LEU A 360 17.18 2.96 12.33
CA LEU A 360 17.81 2.86 13.64
C LEU A 360 17.78 4.22 14.34
N LEU A 361 17.19 4.25 15.53
CA LEU A 361 16.86 5.48 16.27
C LEU A 361 17.39 5.39 17.70
N PRO A 362 18.42 6.17 18.08
CA PRO A 362 18.84 6.28 19.47
C PRO A 362 17.80 7.01 20.32
N ALA A 363 17.49 6.50 21.51
CA ALA A 363 16.45 7.06 22.37
C ALA A 363 16.82 7.04 23.86
N PHE A 364 16.28 8.01 24.60
CA PHE A 364 16.32 8.03 26.06
C PHE A 364 15.34 7.01 26.64
N ASN A 365 15.79 6.20 27.61
CA ASN A 365 14.99 5.16 28.24
C ASN A 365 14.08 5.71 29.34
N VAL A 366 13.02 6.41 28.95
CA VAL A 366 12.06 7.00 29.90
C VAL A 366 11.35 5.94 30.76
N LEU A 367 11.05 4.77 30.17
CA LEU A 367 10.33 3.70 30.87
C LEU A 367 11.21 2.95 31.86
N GLY A 368 12.53 2.89 31.62
CA GLY A 368 13.44 2.02 32.37
C GLY A 368 12.96 0.57 32.30
N ASN A 369 12.67 -0.01 33.47
CA ASN A 369 12.12 -1.36 33.62
C ASN A 369 10.58 -1.38 33.85
N LYS A 370 9.90 -0.23 33.74
CA LYS A 370 8.46 -0.11 33.99
C LYS A 370 7.66 -0.44 32.74
N SER A 371 6.41 -0.88 32.92
CA SER A 371 5.46 -1.14 31.84
C SER A 371 4.66 0.09 31.40
N LYS A 372 4.57 1.12 32.25
CA LYS A 372 3.90 2.41 31.94
C LYS A 372 4.71 3.60 32.48
N PRO A 373 4.63 4.77 31.84
CA PRO A 373 5.22 6.01 32.36
C PRO A 373 4.49 6.46 33.64
N ASN A 374 5.22 7.11 34.54
CA ASN A 374 4.59 7.86 35.61
C ASN A 374 4.13 9.24 35.10
N PRO A 375 3.15 9.90 35.74
CA PRO A 375 2.75 11.26 35.39
C PRO A 375 3.94 12.24 35.30
N GLU A 376 4.93 12.11 36.17
CA GLU A 376 6.13 12.95 36.20
C GLU A 376 6.97 12.85 34.92
N ASP A 377 7.00 11.67 34.28
CA ASP A 377 7.73 11.45 33.03
C ASP A 377 7.09 12.24 31.89
N TYR A 378 5.75 12.22 31.80
CA TYR A 378 4.99 13.05 30.87
C TYR A 378 5.04 14.54 31.20
N ILE A 379 5.01 14.92 32.47
CA ILE A 379 5.15 16.33 32.87
C ILE A 379 6.49 16.90 32.40
N LYS A 380 7.59 16.15 32.53
CA LYS A 380 8.91 16.57 32.02
C LYS A 380 8.90 16.75 30.49
N LEU A 381 8.29 15.80 29.78
CA LEU A 381 8.13 15.89 28.33
C LEU A 381 7.30 17.11 27.91
N ILE A 382 6.16 17.34 28.57
CA ILE A 382 5.26 18.47 28.29
C ILE A 382 5.96 19.80 28.56
N LYS A 383 6.66 19.95 29.69
CA LYS A 383 7.45 21.17 29.98
C LYS A 383 8.49 21.44 28.90
N LEU A 384 9.18 20.39 28.43
CA LEU A 384 10.14 20.53 27.34
C LEU A 384 9.45 20.96 26.04
N TYR A 385 8.31 20.36 25.70
CA TYR A 385 7.48 20.74 24.55
C TYR A 385 7.06 22.21 24.61
N GLU A 386 6.50 22.68 25.73
CA GLU A 386 6.03 24.05 25.91
C GLU A 386 7.17 25.08 25.90
N SER A 387 8.36 24.69 26.36
CA SER A 387 9.56 25.55 26.32
C SER A 387 10.23 25.62 24.94
N SER A 388 9.87 24.73 24.01
CA SER A 388 10.51 24.64 22.69
C SER A 388 9.87 25.60 21.70
N PHE A 389 10.69 26.45 21.09
CA PHE A 389 10.23 27.45 20.11
C PHE A 389 9.56 26.84 18.87
N SER A 390 9.86 25.57 18.55
CA SER A 390 9.30 24.88 17.39
C SER A 390 8.00 24.13 17.66
N ASN A 391 7.61 23.92 18.93
CA ASN A 391 6.44 23.12 19.33
C ASN A 391 6.32 21.80 18.52
N ASN A 392 7.47 21.14 18.28
CA ASN A 392 7.57 19.89 17.52
C ASN A 392 7.03 18.72 18.35
N GLY A 393 5.71 18.61 18.42
CA GLY A 393 5.03 17.49 19.06
C GLY A 393 5.49 16.15 18.48
N GLY A 394 5.72 15.16 19.34
CA GLY A 394 6.20 13.83 18.93
C GLY A 394 7.70 13.71 18.65
N GLU A 395 8.51 14.75 18.91
CA GLU A 395 9.99 14.71 18.71
C GLU A 395 10.66 13.56 19.50
N PHE A 396 10.09 13.19 20.65
CA PHE A 396 10.59 12.11 21.51
C PHE A 396 9.68 10.87 21.51
N SER A 397 8.83 10.72 20.49
CA SER A 397 7.97 9.55 20.32
C SER A 397 8.75 8.22 20.34
N THR A 398 10.01 8.23 19.90
CA THR A 398 10.90 7.07 19.93
C THR A 398 11.14 6.53 21.35
N CYS A 399 11.11 7.39 22.37
CA CYS A 399 11.21 6.98 23.77
C CYS A 399 10.02 6.11 24.23
N PHE A 400 8.90 6.18 23.52
CA PHE A 400 7.65 5.49 23.84
C PHE A 400 7.29 4.39 22.81
N THR A 401 8.26 3.98 21.98
CA THR A 401 8.05 2.99 20.92
C THR A 401 7.42 1.68 21.41
N GLU A 402 7.75 1.25 22.64
CA GLU A 402 7.14 0.06 23.23
C GLU A 402 5.64 0.23 23.44
N LEU A 403 5.20 1.38 23.96
CA LEU A 403 3.78 1.67 24.16
C LEU A 403 3.04 1.76 22.82
N GLN A 404 3.65 2.40 21.81
CA GLN A 404 3.08 2.47 20.46
C GLN A 404 2.94 1.08 19.82
N ARG A 405 3.96 0.23 20.00
CA ARG A 405 3.95 -1.16 19.53
C ARG A 405 2.87 -1.97 20.23
N ASP A 406 2.82 -1.91 21.56
CA ASP A 406 1.94 -2.73 22.39
C ASP A 406 0.46 -2.35 22.21
N PHE A 407 0.20 -1.07 21.89
CA PHE A 407 -1.12 -0.58 21.50
C PHE A 407 -1.69 -1.29 20.25
N ILE A 408 -0.82 -1.72 19.31
CA ILE A 408 -1.23 -2.41 18.07
C ILE A 408 -1.06 -3.94 18.16
N ILE A 409 -0.02 -4.43 18.84
CA ILE A 409 0.27 -5.88 18.94
C ILE A 409 -0.92 -6.66 19.50
N SER A 410 -1.58 -6.12 20.52
CA SER A 410 -2.71 -6.75 21.21
C SER A 410 -3.98 -6.84 20.36
N ARG A 411 -4.02 -6.19 19.18
CA ARG A 411 -5.23 -6.13 18.34
C ARG A 411 -5.42 -7.39 17.48
N PRO A 412 -6.67 -7.70 17.09
CA PRO A 412 -6.97 -8.89 16.28
C PRO A 412 -6.21 -8.93 14.96
N THR A 413 -5.90 -10.14 14.48
CA THR A 413 -5.21 -10.36 13.20
C THR A 413 -5.96 -9.72 12.03
N LYS A 414 -7.30 -9.79 12.05
CA LYS A 414 -8.16 -9.17 11.03
C LYS A 414 -8.00 -7.65 10.96
N LEU A 415 -7.87 -6.98 12.12
CA LEU A 415 -7.57 -5.54 12.17
C LEU A 415 -6.19 -5.22 11.59
N LYS A 416 -5.17 -6.04 11.89
CA LYS A 416 -3.83 -5.87 11.31
C LYS A 416 -3.86 -6.02 9.78
N SER A 417 -4.72 -6.90 9.25
CA SER A 417 -4.98 -7.03 7.81
C SER A 417 -5.62 -5.77 7.22
N LEU A 418 -6.63 -5.19 7.89
CA LEU A 418 -7.21 -3.90 7.48
C LEU A 418 -6.17 -2.77 7.49
N ILE A 419 -5.31 -2.70 8.52
CA ILE A 419 -4.22 -1.71 8.59
C ILE A 419 -3.27 -1.86 7.40
N ARG A 420 -2.90 -3.09 7.01
CA ARG A 420 -2.09 -3.31 5.80
C ARG A 420 -2.79 -2.79 4.56
N LEU A 421 -4.08 -3.07 4.40
CA LEU A 421 -4.85 -2.57 3.26
C LEU A 421 -4.85 -1.03 3.21
N MET A 422 -5.09 -0.39 4.36
CA MET A 422 -5.05 1.07 4.47
C MET A 422 -3.68 1.67 4.14
N LYS A 423 -2.60 1.03 4.59
CA LYS A 423 -1.23 1.46 4.27
C LYS A 423 -0.93 1.32 2.78
N HIS A 424 -1.39 0.24 2.15
CA HIS A 424 -1.25 0.05 0.72
C HIS A 424 -2.01 1.13 -0.06
N TRP A 425 -3.28 1.37 0.26
CA TRP A 425 -4.08 2.45 -0.33
C TRP A 425 -3.40 3.81 -0.15
N TYR A 426 -2.95 4.12 1.06
CA TYR A 426 -2.24 5.37 1.35
C TYR A 426 -0.96 5.53 0.52
N LYS A 427 -0.20 4.44 0.32
CA LYS A 427 1.00 4.43 -0.55
C LYS A 427 0.63 4.72 -2.00
N GLN A 428 -0.48 4.18 -2.51
CA GLN A 428 -0.99 4.48 -3.85
C GLN A 428 -1.34 5.97 -3.99
N CYS A 429 -2.07 6.54 -3.03
CA CYS A 429 -2.39 7.97 -3.00
C CYS A 429 -1.12 8.83 -2.96
N HIS A 430 -0.17 8.50 -2.08
CA HIS A 430 1.08 9.25 -1.93
C HIS A 430 1.90 9.27 -3.23
N ARG A 431 1.93 8.18 -4.00
CA ARG A 431 2.60 8.14 -5.31
C ARG A 431 1.93 9.04 -6.33
N LYS A 432 0.61 8.92 -6.48
CA LYS A 432 -0.19 9.70 -7.42
C LYS A 432 -0.13 11.21 -7.12
N LEU A 433 -0.02 11.56 -5.84
CA LEU A 433 -0.11 12.94 -5.36
C LEU A 433 1.23 13.51 -4.86
N LYS A 434 2.35 12.81 -5.03
CA LYS A 434 3.66 13.14 -4.40
C LYS A 434 4.11 14.59 -4.59
N LYS A 435 3.74 15.21 -5.73
CA LYS A 435 4.10 16.60 -6.08
C LYS A 435 3.13 17.65 -5.52
N LYS A 436 2.01 17.25 -4.91
CA LYS A 436 0.89 18.13 -4.57
C LYS A 436 0.85 18.57 -3.11
N GLY A 437 1.63 17.96 -2.21
CA GLY A 437 1.69 18.40 -0.81
C GLY A 437 2.28 17.38 0.17
N SER A 438 2.38 17.80 1.43
CA SER A 438 2.84 16.97 2.55
C SER A 438 1.68 16.21 3.16
N PHE A 439 1.77 14.88 3.18
CA PHE A 439 0.72 14.01 3.70
C PHE A 439 0.91 13.70 5.20
N PRO A 440 -0.17 13.38 5.94
CA PRO A 440 -0.04 12.96 7.34
C PRO A 440 0.80 11.68 7.44
N PRO A 441 1.49 11.44 8.56
CA PRO A 441 2.31 10.24 8.73
C PRO A 441 1.47 8.97 8.57
N LYS A 442 2.06 7.87 8.06
CA LYS A 442 1.39 6.55 7.94
C LYS A 442 0.74 6.13 9.26
N TYR A 443 1.37 6.46 10.39
CA TYR A 443 0.88 6.16 11.73
C TYR A 443 -0.48 6.83 12.05
N ALA A 444 -0.78 8.01 11.51
CA ALA A 444 -2.10 8.63 11.66
C ALA A 444 -3.22 7.77 11.06
N LEU A 445 -2.96 7.13 9.92
CA LEU A 445 -3.91 6.21 9.28
C LEU A 445 -4.00 4.88 10.04
N GLU A 446 -2.91 4.38 10.63
CA GLU A 446 -2.96 3.21 11.52
C GLU A 446 -3.88 3.49 12.71
N LEU A 447 -3.72 4.63 13.38
CA LEU A 447 -4.54 5.05 14.51
C LEU A 447 -6.01 5.31 14.12
N LEU A 448 -6.25 5.96 12.98
CA LEU A 448 -7.61 6.17 12.47
C LEU A 448 -8.31 4.84 12.16
N THR A 449 -7.57 3.85 11.67
CA THR A 449 -8.08 2.50 11.40
C THR A 449 -8.44 1.78 12.70
N VAL A 450 -7.59 1.87 13.72
CA VAL A 450 -7.89 1.33 15.06
C VAL A 450 -9.13 1.99 15.63
N TYR A 451 -9.22 3.32 15.57
CA TYR A 451 -10.39 4.07 16.03
C TYR A 451 -11.68 3.64 15.33
N ALA A 452 -11.66 3.54 14.00
CA ALA A 452 -12.81 3.09 13.21
C ALA A 452 -13.30 1.70 13.65
N TRP A 453 -12.36 0.78 13.88
CA TRP A 453 -12.67 -0.55 14.37
C TRP A 453 -13.20 -0.53 15.82
N GLU A 454 -12.55 0.17 16.74
CA GLU A 454 -12.95 0.24 18.15
C GLU A 454 -14.36 0.81 18.34
N GLN A 455 -14.74 1.82 17.55
CA GLN A 455 -16.05 2.46 17.66
C GLN A 455 -17.13 1.84 16.78
N GLY A 456 -16.75 1.21 15.66
CA GLY A 456 -17.69 0.73 14.66
C GLY A 456 -17.99 -0.76 14.73
N SER A 457 -16.98 -1.58 15.02
CA SER A 457 -17.09 -3.04 15.02
C SER A 457 -16.76 -3.63 16.39
N GLY A 458 -15.53 -3.44 16.87
CA GLY A 458 -15.01 -4.03 18.10
C GLY A 458 -14.82 -5.56 18.04
N MET A 459 -15.20 -6.21 16.93
CA MET A 459 -15.19 -7.67 16.78
C MET A 459 -13.83 -8.19 16.31
N GLU A 460 -13.45 -9.40 16.71
CA GLU A 460 -12.22 -10.05 16.24
C GLU A 460 -12.25 -10.37 14.74
N ASP A 461 -13.43 -10.75 14.23
CA ASP A 461 -13.70 -10.97 12.81
C ASP A 461 -14.75 -9.99 12.30
N PHE A 462 -14.54 -9.48 11.09
CA PHE A 462 -15.38 -8.46 10.45
C PHE A 462 -15.08 -8.38 8.94
N ASP A 463 -15.99 -7.78 8.16
CA ASP A 463 -15.78 -7.57 6.72
C ASP A 463 -14.75 -6.45 6.49
N ILE A 464 -13.62 -6.79 5.85
CA ILE A 464 -12.54 -5.83 5.52
C ILE A 464 -13.06 -4.68 4.65
N ALA A 465 -14.02 -4.92 3.76
CA ALA A 465 -14.59 -3.89 2.91
C ALA A 465 -15.36 -2.85 3.72
N GLU A 466 -16.10 -3.27 4.75
CA GLU A 466 -16.84 -2.38 5.64
C GLU A 466 -15.86 -1.51 6.43
N GLY A 467 -14.81 -2.12 7.00
CA GLY A 467 -13.76 -1.38 7.69
C GLY A 467 -13.02 -0.41 6.78
N PHE A 468 -12.66 -0.83 5.57
CA PHE A 468 -11.98 0.02 4.60
C PHE A 468 -12.87 1.21 4.19
N ARG A 469 -14.15 0.95 3.90
CA ARG A 469 -15.12 2.00 3.59
C ARG A 469 -15.26 3.01 4.72
N THR A 470 -15.34 2.51 5.95
CA THR A 470 -15.48 3.34 7.15
C THR A 470 -14.31 4.30 7.32
N VAL A 471 -13.07 3.80 7.16
CA VAL A 471 -11.88 4.66 7.29
C VAL A 471 -11.85 5.73 6.19
N LEU A 472 -12.23 5.42 4.96
CA LEU A 472 -12.30 6.43 3.88
C LEU A 472 -13.37 7.49 4.16
N GLU A 473 -14.52 7.13 4.72
CA GLU A 473 -15.55 8.09 5.12
C GLU A 473 -15.07 9.00 6.26
N LEU A 474 -14.33 8.46 7.24
CA LEU A 474 -13.70 9.30 8.28
C LEU A 474 -12.68 10.27 7.70
N ILE A 475 -11.88 9.85 6.71
CA ILE A 475 -10.94 10.74 6.00
C ILE A 475 -11.69 11.86 5.27
N LYS A 476 -12.84 11.58 4.65
CA LYS A 476 -13.68 12.64 4.03
C LYS A 476 -14.17 13.66 5.05
N GLN A 477 -14.35 13.24 6.30
CA GLN A 477 -14.80 14.07 7.42
C GLN A 477 -13.63 14.57 8.30
N TYR A 478 -12.40 14.61 7.77
CA TYR A 478 -11.21 14.94 8.55
C TYR A 478 -11.31 16.25 9.36
N GLN A 479 -12.06 17.23 8.86
CA GLN A 479 -12.28 18.53 9.51
C GLN A 479 -13.03 18.42 10.85
N HIS A 480 -13.63 17.27 11.15
CA HIS A 480 -14.33 17.01 12.39
C HIS A 480 -13.56 16.07 13.33
N LEU A 481 -12.46 15.45 12.88
CA LEU A 481 -11.80 14.38 13.64
C LEU A 481 -11.12 14.92 14.90
N CYS A 482 -11.55 14.40 16.06
CA CYS A 482 -10.92 14.63 17.36
C CYS A 482 -10.84 13.31 18.12
N ILE A 483 -9.68 12.66 18.01
CA ILE A 483 -9.47 11.28 18.46
C ILE A 483 -8.30 11.25 19.46
N TYR A 484 -8.48 10.53 20.56
CA TYR A 484 -7.45 10.32 21.58
C TYR A 484 -7.72 9.04 22.39
N TRP A 485 -6.71 8.56 23.10
CA TRP A 485 -6.82 7.43 24.01
C TRP A 485 -6.25 7.78 25.38
N THR A 486 -6.80 7.18 26.44
CA THR A 486 -6.34 7.41 27.82
C THR A 486 -5.60 6.21 28.41
N VAL A 487 -4.97 5.40 27.55
CA VAL A 487 -4.37 4.11 27.94
C VAL A 487 -3.06 4.25 28.70
N ASN A 488 -2.24 5.26 28.33
CA ASN A 488 -0.92 5.52 28.93
C ASN A 488 -0.86 6.85 29.69
N TYR A 489 -1.67 7.83 29.32
CA TYR A 489 -1.87 9.09 30.03
C TYR A 489 -3.37 9.35 30.16
N ASN A 490 -3.80 10.17 31.12
CA ASN A 490 -5.22 10.44 31.35
C ASN A 490 -5.44 11.84 31.99
N PHE A 491 -6.69 12.18 32.28
CA PHE A 491 -7.08 13.47 32.86
C PHE A 491 -7.03 13.51 34.40
N GLN A 492 -6.47 12.52 35.09
CA GLN A 492 -6.46 12.48 36.56
C GLN A 492 -5.45 13.49 37.15
N ASN A 493 -4.29 13.65 36.51
CA ASN A 493 -3.31 14.65 36.92
C ASN A 493 -3.70 16.01 36.33
N GLU A 494 -3.90 17.03 37.17
CA GLU A 494 -4.40 18.34 36.74
C GLU A 494 -3.49 19.04 35.70
N PHE A 495 -2.17 18.89 35.81
CA PHE A 495 -1.24 19.47 34.84
C PHE A 495 -1.39 18.80 33.46
N ILE A 496 -1.40 17.46 33.43
CA ILE A 496 -1.59 16.70 32.19
C ILE A 496 -2.98 16.95 31.60
N LYS A 497 -4.02 17.02 32.45
CA LYS A 497 -5.39 17.33 32.03
C LYS A 497 -5.48 18.68 31.33
N HIS A 498 -4.90 19.72 31.91
CA HIS A 498 -4.89 21.05 31.29
C HIS A 498 -4.19 21.02 29.91
N PHE A 499 -3.05 20.33 29.84
CA PHE A 499 -2.34 20.15 28.58
C PHE A 499 -3.17 19.38 27.53
N LEU A 500 -3.80 18.26 27.91
CA LEU A 500 -4.63 17.46 27.01
C LEU A 500 -5.83 18.25 26.50
N LEU A 501 -6.50 19.03 27.34
CA LEU A 501 -7.61 19.90 26.91
C LEU A 501 -7.13 20.94 25.89
N THR A 502 -5.94 21.50 26.07
CA THR A 502 -5.30 22.38 25.09
C THR A 502 -5.02 21.66 23.77
N GLN A 503 -4.50 20.43 23.81
CA GLN A 503 -4.30 19.62 22.60
C GLN A 503 -5.62 19.33 21.87
N LEU A 504 -6.66 18.94 22.61
CA LEU A 504 -7.99 18.64 22.06
C LEU A 504 -8.72 19.90 21.55
N GLY A 505 -8.31 21.09 21.96
CA GLY A 505 -8.78 22.37 21.42
C GLY A 505 -8.12 22.80 20.10
N LYS A 506 -7.10 22.07 19.60
CA LYS A 506 -6.39 22.41 18.36
C LYS A 506 -7.26 22.25 17.11
N SER A 507 -6.81 22.88 16.02
CA SER A 507 -7.43 22.75 14.71
C SER A 507 -7.46 21.30 14.24
N ARG A 508 -8.61 20.88 13.72
CA ARG A 508 -8.87 19.52 13.27
C ARG A 508 -8.13 19.24 11.94
N PRO A 509 -7.72 17.98 11.67
CA PRO A 509 -7.93 16.81 12.52
C PRO A 509 -6.93 16.77 13.68
N VAL A 510 -7.40 16.37 14.85
CA VAL A 510 -6.58 16.03 16.01
C VAL A 510 -6.65 14.53 16.22
N ILE A 511 -5.50 13.87 16.17
CA ILE A 511 -5.36 12.44 16.45
C ILE A 511 -4.16 12.32 17.39
N LEU A 512 -4.41 12.20 18.70
CA LEU A 512 -3.35 12.10 19.69
C LEU A 512 -2.76 10.69 19.72
N ASP A 513 -1.43 10.61 19.68
CA ASP A 513 -0.70 9.36 19.84
C ASP A 513 -1.01 8.75 21.22
N PRO A 514 -1.52 7.50 21.30
CA PRO A 514 -1.81 6.84 22.57
C PRO A 514 -0.60 6.68 23.50
N ALA A 515 0.63 6.84 23.00
CA ALA A 515 1.87 6.71 23.74
C ALA A 515 2.52 8.06 24.14
N ASP A 516 2.30 9.12 23.37
CA ASP A 516 2.91 10.45 23.56
C ASP A 516 1.83 11.54 23.52
N PRO A 517 1.48 12.18 24.67
CA PRO A 517 0.43 13.18 24.73
C PRO A 517 0.77 14.46 23.95
N THR A 518 2.04 14.69 23.61
CA THR A 518 2.48 15.83 22.79
C THR A 518 2.37 15.56 21.29
N GLY A 519 2.22 14.29 20.89
CA GLY A 519 2.20 13.83 19.51
C GLY A 519 0.80 13.88 18.90
N ASP A 520 0.36 15.04 18.42
CA ASP A 520 -0.79 15.12 17.50
C ASP A 520 -0.37 14.72 16.08
N VAL A 521 -0.69 13.49 15.69
CA VAL A 521 -0.40 12.96 14.35
C VAL A 521 -1.45 13.38 13.32
N GLY A 522 -2.60 13.89 13.76
CA GLY A 522 -3.60 14.54 12.92
C GLY A 522 -3.09 15.88 12.39
N GLY A 523 -2.44 16.66 13.25
CA GLY A 523 -1.61 17.80 12.89
C GLY A 523 -2.36 19.00 12.29
N GLY A 524 -3.69 19.02 12.33
CA GLY A 524 -4.49 20.11 11.78
C GLY A 524 -4.16 20.42 10.32
N ASN A 525 -3.81 21.69 10.07
CA ASN A 525 -3.43 22.20 8.74
C ASN A 525 -1.98 21.89 8.33
N ARG A 526 -1.19 21.19 9.18
CA ARG A 526 0.19 20.79 8.85
C ARG A 526 0.24 19.84 7.65
N TRP A 527 -0.81 19.03 7.48
CA TRP A 527 -0.90 18.01 6.44
C TRP A 527 -2.04 18.26 5.47
N CYS A 528 -1.85 17.85 4.22
CA CYS A 528 -2.82 17.99 3.14
C CYS A 528 -3.93 16.93 3.19
N TRP A 529 -4.65 16.82 4.31
CA TRP A 529 -5.78 15.88 4.47
C TRP A 529 -6.86 16.04 3.39
N HIS A 530 -7.08 17.26 2.90
CA HIS A 530 -8.02 17.54 1.80
C HIS A 530 -7.70 16.75 0.52
N LEU A 531 -6.42 16.48 0.22
CA LEU A 531 -6.05 15.66 -0.94
C LEU A 531 -6.39 14.18 -0.72
N LEU A 532 -6.23 13.68 0.51
CA LEU A 532 -6.66 12.32 0.86
C LEU A 532 -8.18 12.19 0.83
N ALA A 533 -8.91 13.21 1.26
CA ALA A 533 -10.36 13.27 1.19
C ALA A 533 -10.86 13.24 -0.27
N GLN A 534 -10.20 13.97 -1.18
CA GLN A 534 -10.51 13.91 -2.61
C GLN A 534 -10.27 12.51 -3.20
N GLU A 535 -9.15 11.85 -2.86
CA GLU A 535 -8.93 10.47 -3.30
C GLU A 535 -9.93 9.51 -2.68
N ALA A 536 -10.28 9.66 -1.40
CA ALA A 536 -11.32 8.86 -0.76
C ALA A 536 -12.69 9.00 -1.47
N GLU A 537 -13.00 10.19 -1.97
CA GLU A 537 -14.21 10.43 -2.79
C GLU A 537 -14.15 9.68 -4.13
N ILE A 538 -13.04 9.78 -4.86
CA ILE A 538 -12.84 9.02 -6.12
C ILE A 538 -13.00 7.51 -5.87
N TRP A 539 -12.38 7.02 -4.79
CA TRP A 539 -12.45 5.62 -4.37
C TRP A 539 -13.85 5.19 -3.95
N SER A 540 -14.81 6.08 -3.74
CA SER A 540 -16.18 5.68 -3.44
C SER A 540 -16.83 4.85 -4.55
N SER A 541 -16.36 5.00 -5.78
CA SER A 541 -16.78 4.17 -6.92
C SER A 541 -15.98 2.86 -7.08
N SER A 542 -15.00 2.61 -6.22
CA SER A 542 -14.18 1.40 -6.22
C SER A 542 -15.02 0.14 -6.04
N HIS A 543 -14.57 -0.94 -6.68
CA HIS A 543 -15.20 -2.25 -6.52
C HIS A 543 -14.97 -2.85 -5.13
N CYS A 544 -14.00 -2.32 -4.36
CA CYS A 544 -13.78 -2.70 -2.97
C CYS A 544 -15.06 -2.57 -2.15
N PHE A 545 -15.90 -1.59 -2.49
CA PHE A 545 -17.14 -1.27 -1.79
C PHE A 545 -18.38 -1.89 -2.45
N LYS A 546 -18.19 -2.96 -3.22
CA LYS A 546 -19.26 -3.75 -3.83
C LYS A 546 -19.18 -5.19 -3.34
N LYS A 547 -20.29 -5.70 -2.80
CA LYS A 547 -20.44 -7.10 -2.38
C LYS A 547 -20.46 -8.03 -3.61
N GLY A 548 -20.49 -9.35 -3.40
CA GLY A 548 -20.51 -10.33 -4.51
C GLY A 548 -21.67 -10.13 -5.50
N ASN A 549 -22.81 -9.66 -5.00
CA ASN A 549 -24.02 -9.29 -5.74
C ASN A 549 -24.04 -7.82 -6.23
N PHE A 550 -22.95 -7.07 -6.05
CA PHE A 550 -22.80 -5.63 -6.35
C PHE A 550 -23.60 -4.65 -5.50
N GLU A 551 -24.20 -5.13 -4.42
CA GLU A 551 -24.76 -4.23 -3.41
C GLU A 551 -23.64 -3.38 -2.79
N PRO A 552 -23.89 -2.10 -2.49
CA PRO A 552 -22.91 -1.23 -1.88
C PRO A 552 -22.60 -1.71 -0.45
N VAL A 553 -21.33 -1.67 -0.10
CA VAL A 553 -20.84 -1.92 1.26
C VAL A 553 -21.17 -0.69 2.12
N LYS A 554 -21.81 -0.91 3.27
CA LYS A 554 -22.15 0.16 4.21
C LYS A 554 -20.99 0.37 5.19
N PRO A 555 -20.60 1.63 5.51
CA PRO A 555 -19.65 1.89 6.58
C PRO A 555 -20.27 1.61 7.95
N TRP A 556 -19.42 1.38 8.95
CA TRP A 556 -19.84 1.33 10.35
C TRP A 556 -20.25 2.74 10.85
N PRO A 557 -21.20 2.83 11.79
CA PRO A 557 -21.61 4.10 12.37
C PRO A 557 -20.56 4.59 13.39
N VAL A 558 -19.52 5.26 12.91
CA VAL A 558 -18.42 5.77 13.75
C VAL A 558 -18.54 7.28 13.96
N PRO A 559 -18.51 7.78 15.21
CA PRO A 559 -18.51 9.21 15.48
C PRO A 559 -17.18 9.87 15.06
N THR A 560 -17.21 11.14 14.65
CA THR A 560 -15.98 11.88 14.29
C THR A 560 -15.31 12.56 15.47
N VAL A 561 -16.04 12.78 16.56
CA VAL A 561 -15.55 13.44 17.77
C VAL A 561 -15.74 12.51 18.96
N GLN A 562 -14.69 12.31 19.74
CA GLN A 562 -14.80 11.70 21.07
C GLN A 562 -15.03 12.77 22.13
N THR A 563 -15.99 12.54 23.03
CA THR A 563 -16.21 13.40 24.21
C THR A 563 -15.39 12.89 25.40
N PRO A 564 -15.00 13.76 26.35
CA PRO A 564 -14.36 13.34 27.61
C PRO A 564 -15.31 12.43 28.41
N GLY A 565 -15.21 11.12 28.18
CA GLY A 565 -16.11 10.11 28.74
C GLY A 565 -16.44 8.95 27.77
N SER A 566 -16.28 9.15 26.46
CA SER A 566 -16.56 8.14 25.43
C SER A 566 -15.38 7.21 25.11
N CYS A 567 -14.44 7.02 26.04
CA CYS A 567 -13.25 6.20 25.79
C CYS A 567 -13.66 4.74 25.54
N GLY A 568 -13.36 4.23 24.34
CA GLY A 568 -13.74 2.90 23.87
C GLY A 568 -13.30 1.76 24.79
N LEU A 569 -14.03 0.63 24.68
CA LEU A 569 -13.86 -0.66 25.36
C LEU A 569 -12.62 -0.73 26.27
N GLN A 570 -12.83 -0.46 27.56
CA GLN A 570 -11.86 -0.81 28.60
C GLN A 570 -11.57 -2.30 28.48
N LEU A 571 -10.37 -2.64 27.98
CA LEU A 571 -9.84 -4.00 28.01
C LEU A 571 -9.62 -4.38 29.47
N TYR A 572 -10.64 -4.94 30.12
CA TYR A 572 -10.47 -5.72 31.33
C TYR A 572 -9.82 -7.06 30.96
N PRO A 573 -8.79 -7.54 31.68
CA PRO A 573 -8.32 -8.90 31.53
C PRO A 573 -9.50 -9.85 31.83
N MET A 574 -9.81 -10.77 30.93
CA MET A 574 -10.84 -11.79 31.14
C MET A 574 -10.52 -12.60 32.39
N ALA A 575 -11.25 -12.33 33.47
CA ALA A 575 -11.54 -13.30 34.51
C ALA A 575 -13.04 -13.61 34.41
N ASN A 576 -13.38 -14.78 33.86
CA ASN A 576 -14.64 -15.41 34.21
C ASN A 576 -14.57 -15.80 35.70
N PRO A 577 -15.65 -15.74 36.51
CA PRO A 577 -16.99 -16.15 36.10
C PRO A 577 -18.20 -15.35 36.65
N ALA A 578 -19.36 -15.58 36.03
CA ALA A 578 -20.70 -15.68 36.62
C ALA A 578 -21.45 -14.41 37.14
N PHE A 579 -22.67 -14.24 36.58
CA PHE A 579 -23.87 -13.56 37.10
C PHE A 579 -23.86 -12.05 37.41
N SER A 580 -24.70 -11.31 36.67
CA SER A 580 -25.69 -10.27 37.12
C SER A 580 -25.85 -9.21 36.01
N SER A 581 -26.88 -9.36 35.18
CA SER A 581 -28.19 -8.65 35.24
C SER A 581 -28.12 -7.15 34.96
N GLU A 582 -28.67 -6.79 33.79
CA GLU A 582 -29.43 -5.59 33.49
C GLU A 582 -28.91 -4.21 33.91
N ARG A 583 -28.62 -3.36 32.91
CA ARG A 583 -29.33 -2.08 32.76
C ARG A 583 -29.14 -1.47 31.37
N ARG A 584 -30.23 -1.46 30.60
CA ARG A 584 -30.48 -0.47 29.55
C ARG A 584 -30.58 0.90 30.22
N MET A 585 -29.83 1.89 29.74
CA MET A 585 -30.30 3.27 29.78
C MET A 585 -30.02 3.94 28.44
N PHE A 586 -31.12 4.26 27.76
CA PHE A 586 -31.19 5.28 26.72
C PHE A 586 -30.79 6.62 27.33
N PHE A 587 -29.99 7.42 26.62
CA PHE A 587 -30.13 8.87 26.73
C PHE A 587 -30.10 9.52 25.35
N ILE A 588 -31.11 10.38 25.19
CA ILE A 588 -31.47 11.24 24.08
C ILE A 588 -30.67 12.55 24.22
N SER A 589 -30.34 13.14 23.07
CA SER A 589 -29.81 14.48 22.76
C SER A 589 -28.40 14.83 23.25
#